data_AF-A0A800DTU3-F1
#
_entry.id   AF-A0A800DTU3-F1
#
_cell.length_a   1.000
_cell.length_b   1.000
_cell.length_c   1.000
_cell.angle_alpha   90.00
_cell.angle_beta   90.00
_cell.angle_gamma   90.00
#
_symmetry.space_group_name_H-M   'P 1'
#
loop_
_entity.id
_entity.type
_entity.pdbx_description
1 polymer ?
#
loop_
_entity_poly.entity_id
_entity_poly.type
_entity_poly.pdbx_seq_one_letter_code
_entity_poly.pdbx_strand_id
1 'polypeptide(L)' 'MERNKDNESARTNLKEVFKVLDKAVSKRVIHPNKAARKKSHLSKLLNHLTLKTSSPEPV' A
#
# COMPACT_ATOMS: atom_id res chain seq x y z
N MET A 1 -2.86 -16.52 16.74
CA MET A 1 -3.53 -15.21 16.53
C MET A 1 -3.47 -14.85 15.04
N GLU A 2 -4.54 -14.23 14.57
CA GLU A 2 -5.11 -14.22 13.21
C GLU A 2 -4.25 -13.52 12.14
N ARG A 3 -4.06 -14.15 10.96
CA ARG A 3 -3.35 -13.57 9.78
C ARG A 3 -4.29 -13.10 8.65
N ASN A 4 -5.60 -13.33 8.78
CA ASN A 4 -6.56 -13.09 7.69
C ASN A 4 -7.21 -11.70 7.72
N LYS A 5 -7.14 -10.99 8.87
CA LYS A 5 -7.73 -9.65 9.05
C LYS A 5 -6.87 -8.52 8.46
N ASP A 6 -5.61 -8.82 8.13
CA ASP A 6 -4.64 -7.83 7.64
C ASP A 6 -4.89 -7.38 6.19
N ASN A 7 -5.51 -8.21 5.34
CA ASN A 7 -5.66 -7.88 3.92
C ASN A 7 -6.72 -6.80 3.64
N GLU A 8 -7.88 -6.88 4.29
CA GLU A 8 -8.95 -5.87 4.12
C GLU A 8 -8.61 -4.56 4.84
N SER A 9 -8.02 -4.66 6.03
CA SER A 9 -7.52 -3.49 6.76
C SER A 9 -6.38 -2.82 6.01
N ALA A 10 -5.45 -3.57 5.41
CA ALA A 10 -4.39 -2.99 4.58
C ALA A 10 -4.92 -2.26 3.34
N ARG A 11 -5.94 -2.79 2.66
CA ARG A 11 -6.61 -2.10 1.53
C ARG A 11 -7.29 -0.80 1.98
N THR A 12 -7.92 -0.81 3.14
CA THR A 12 -8.59 0.37 3.73
C THR A 12 -7.58 1.43 4.13
N ASN A 13 -6.53 1.04 4.84
CA ASN A 13 -5.43 1.92 5.25
C ASN A 13 -4.70 2.52 4.04
N LEU A 14 -4.54 1.76 2.95
CA LEU A 14 -3.90 2.26 1.72
C LEU A 14 -4.71 3.41 1.09
N LYS A 15 -6.05 3.32 1.07
CA LYS A 15 -6.92 4.42 0.60
C LYS A 15 -6.74 5.67 1.45
N GLU A 16 -6.65 5.52 2.77
CA GLU A 16 -6.46 6.63 3.68
C GLU A 16 -5.08 7.28 3.51
N VAL A 17 -4.03 6.47 3.40
CA VAL A 17 -2.66 6.95 3.11
C VAL A 17 -2.63 7.74 1.80
N PHE A 18 -3.33 7.29 0.76
CA PHE A 18 -3.39 8.00 -0.52
C PHE A 18 -4.06 9.38 -0.35
N LYS A 19 -5.17 9.45 0.38
CA LYS A 19 -5.86 10.69 0.70
C LYS A 19 -4.96 11.67 1.48
N VAL A 20 -4.20 11.18 2.46
CA VAL A 20 -3.26 12.00 3.23
C VAL A 20 -2.10 12.49 2.37
N LEU A 21 -1.54 11.62 1.52
CA LEU A 21 -0.47 11.99 0.60
C LEU A 21 -0.93 13.06 -0.39
N ASP A 22 -2.13 12.94 -0.94
CA ASP A 22 -2.66 13.93 -1.88
C ASP A 22 -2.89 15.28 -1.19
N LYS A 23 -3.45 15.28 0.03
CA LYS A 23 -3.55 16.49 0.84
C LYS A 23 -2.18 17.13 1.13
N ALA A 24 -1.16 16.32 1.40
CA ALA A 24 0.19 16.80 1.64
C ALA A 24 0.85 17.38 0.37
N VAL A 25 0.53 16.85 -0.81
CA VAL A 25 0.96 17.42 -2.10
C VAL A 25 0.25 18.74 -2.36
N SER A 26 -1.06 18.84 -2.14
CA SER A 26 -1.81 20.10 -2.28
C SER A 26 -1.26 21.20 -1.39
N LYS A 27 -0.84 20.86 -0.17
CA LYS A 27 -0.19 21.78 0.77
C LYS A 27 1.31 22.02 0.47
N ARG A 28 1.84 21.46 -0.62
CA ARG A 28 3.27 21.47 -1.01
C ARG A 28 4.25 20.99 0.08
N VAL A 29 3.77 20.19 1.04
CA VAL A 29 4.61 19.58 2.09
C VAL A 29 5.50 18.48 1.49
N ILE A 30 5.03 17.84 0.41
CA ILE A 30 5.74 16.77 -0.30
C ILE A 30 5.67 17.04 -1.81
N HIS A 31 6.77 16.86 -2.53
CA HIS A 31 6.79 16.96 -3.99
C HIS A 31 5.92 15.86 -4.64
N PRO A 32 5.17 16.13 -5.73
CA PRO A 32 4.30 15.16 -6.39
C PRO A 32 5.01 13.85 -6.74
N ASN A 33 6.23 13.92 -7.30
CA ASN A 33 7.03 12.72 -7.60
C ASN A 33 7.40 11.90 -6.36
N LYS A 34 7.56 12.53 -5.19
CA LYS A 34 7.84 11.82 -3.94
C LYS A 34 6.57 11.15 -3.41
N ALA A 35 5.40 11.78 -3.56
CA ALA A 35 4.12 11.15 -3.25
C ALA A 35 3.82 9.98 -4.20
N ALA A 36 4.00 10.14 -5.51
CA ALA A 36 3.80 9.08 -6.50
C ALA A 36 4.71 7.87 -6.25
N ARG A 37 5.99 8.09 -5.92
CA ARG A 37 6.92 7.02 -5.52
C ARG A 37 6.42 6.24 -4.30
N LYS A 38 5.96 6.95 -3.25
CA LYS A 38 5.40 6.31 -2.06
C LYS A 38 4.14 5.51 -2.35
N LYS A 39 3.23 6.05 -3.19
CA LYS A 39 2.02 5.34 -3.64
C LYS A 39 2.37 4.04 -4.36
N SER A 40 3.26 4.12 -5.35
CA SER A 40 3.71 2.94 -6.12
C SER A 40 4.38 1.90 -5.22
N HIS A 41 5.25 2.32 -4.30
CA HIS A 41 5.92 1.41 -3.37
C HIS A 41 4.93 0.65 -2.47
N LEU A 42 3.98 1.35 -1.86
CA LEU A 42 2.98 0.72 -0.99
C LEU A 42 2.05 -0.23 -1.75
N SER A 43 1.63 0.13 -2.97
CA SER A 43 0.84 -0.76 -3.82
C SER A 43 1.60 -2.03 -4.20
N LYS A 44 2.91 -1.92 -4.51
CA LYS A 44 3.75 -3.09 -4.80
C LYS A 44 3.85 -4.01 -3.60
N LEU A 45 4.12 -3.47 -2.41
CA LEU A 45 4.20 -4.25 -1.18
C LEU A 45 2.89 -4.99 -0.89
N LEU A 46 1.75 -4.33 -1.04
CA LEU A 46 0.44 -4.98 -0.88
C LEU A 46 0.25 -6.10 -1.91
N ASN A 47 0.58 -5.86 -3.18
CA ASN A 47 0.48 -6.87 -4.21
C ASN A 47 1.39 -8.08 -3.92
N HIS A 48 2.63 -7.87 -3.49
CA HIS A 48 3.54 -8.95 -3.10
C HIS A 48 3.01 -9.76 -1.91
N LEU A 49 2.39 -9.11 -0.92
CA LEU A 49 1.74 -9.77 0.21
C LEU A 49 0.55 -10.63 -0.25
N THR A 50 -0.26 -10.12 -1.19
CA THR A 50 -1.39 -10.88 -1.74
C THR A 50 -0.97 -12.02 -2.66
N LEU A 51 0.06 -11.82 -3.48
CA LEU A 51 0.55 -12.84 -4.44
C LEU A 51 1.22 -14.01 -3.73
N LYS A 52 1.86 -13.77 -2.58
CA LYS A 52 2.47 -14.83 -1.77
C LYS A 52 1.44 -15.79 -1.15
N THR A 53 0.14 -15.46 -1.19
CA THR A 53 -0.93 -16.34 -0.71
C THR A 53 -1.52 -17.28 -1.77
N SER A 54 -1.09 -17.20 -3.04
CA SER A 54 -1.55 -18.10 -4.11
C SER A 54 -0.40 -18.92 -4.74
N SER A 55 -0.16 -20.10 -4.13
CA SER A 55 0.48 -21.33 -4.67
C SER A 55 2.03 -21.40 -4.76
N PRO A 56 2.59 -22.64 -4.82
CA PRO A 56 2.98 -23.53 -3.73
C PRO A 56 4.52 -23.55 -3.54
N GLU A 57 5.00 -24.23 -2.50
CA GLU A 57 6.44 -24.41 -2.23
C GLU A 57 7.20 -24.89 -3.48
N PRO A 58 8.39 -24.34 -3.78
CA PRO A 58 9.23 -24.86 -4.84
C PRO A 58 9.83 -26.22 -4.40
N VAL A 59 9.80 -27.17 -5.32
CA VAL A 59 10.36 -28.54 -5.27
C VAL A 59 11.83 -28.54 -4.87
#